data_AF-A0A2T0YR95-F1
#
_entry.id   AF-A0A2T0YR95-F1
#
_cell.length_a   1.000
_cell.length_b   1.000
_cell.length_c   1.000
_cell.angle_alpha   90.00
_cell.angle_beta   90.00
_cell.angle_gamma   90.00
#
_symmetry.space_group_name_H-M   'P 1'
#
loop_
_entity.id
_entity.type
_entity.pdbx_description
1 polymer ?
#
loop_
_entity_poly.entity_id
_entity_poly.type
_entity_poly.pdbx_seq_one_letter_code
_entity_poly.pdbx_strand_id
1 'polypeptide(L)'
;MMKLFPRRRRARRLDKELGKGLWRQAHDRYVRGLDRYHQVIDGVKDDAIYSQLVLIGDELAEQLDTVYELCRRAQTSHFSDGLQVPGGATKLHSSLSRAANHLATTAEAAAMVRLGHGELLAVRRRADQVKEALKDASDAAV
;
A
#
# COMPACT_ATOMS: atom_id res chain seq x y z
N MET A 1 4.67 28.10 2.18
CA MET A 1 3.81 27.94 0.99
C MET A 1 4.62 27.27 -0.12
N MET A 2 4.53 25.94 -0.32
CA MET A 2 4.91 25.19 -1.55
C MET A 2 5.17 23.71 -1.24
N LYS A 3 4.26 22.81 -1.63
CA LYS A 3 4.54 21.46 -2.19
C LYS A 3 3.42 21.00 -3.18
N LEU A 4 2.75 21.94 -3.86
CA LEU A 4 1.59 21.62 -4.73
C LEU A 4 2.00 21.07 -6.12
N PHE A 5 3.13 21.54 -6.67
CA PHE A 5 3.59 21.20 -8.02
C PHE A 5 4.07 19.75 -8.22
N PRO A 6 4.82 19.13 -7.27
CA PRO A 6 5.26 17.73 -7.42
C PRO A 6 4.09 16.74 -7.38
N ARG A 7 3.09 17.00 -6.51
CA ARG A 7 1.91 16.15 -6.34
C ARG A 7 1.04 16.13 -7.61
N ARG A 8 0.82 17.30 -8.24
CA ARG A 8 0.07 17.39 -9.51
C ARG A 8 0.78 16.67 -10.65
N ARG A 9 2.11 16.75 -10.75
CA ARG A 9 2.89 16.03 -11.78
C ARG A 9 2.81 14.51 -11.57
N ARG A 10 2.95 14.03 -10.33
CA ARG A 10 2.81 12.60 -9.99
C ARG A 10 1.41 12.09 -10.30
N ALA A 11 0.37 12.82 -9.92
CA ALA A 11 -1.02 12.46 -10.22
C ALA A 11 -1.28 12.35 -11.73
N ARG A 12 -0.80 13.32 -12.53
CA ARG A 12 -0.90 13.25 -14.00
C ARG A 12 -0.15 12.07 -14.60
N ARG A 13 1.03 11.74 -14.07
CA ARG A 13 1.78 10.54 -14.48
C ARG A 13 0.99 9.27 -14.20
N LEU A 14 0.44 9.14 -12.98
CA LEU A 14 -0.39 8.00 -12.59
C LEU A 14 -1.66 7.89 -13.44
N ASP A 15 -2.34 9.01 -13.74
CA ASP A 15 -3.51 9.03 -14.63
C ASP A 15 -3.15 8.55 -16.04
N LYS A 16 -1.97 8.96 -16.55
CA LYS A 16 -1.49 8.59 -17.88
C LYS A 16 -1.12 7.10 -17.96
N GLU A 17 -0.47 6.56 -16.94
CA GLU A 17 0.15 5.23 -16.98
C GLU A 17 -0.74 4.12 -16.41
N LEU A 18 -1.55 4.43 -15.39
CA LEU A 18 -2.46 3.46 -14.76
C LEU A 18 -3.93 3.67 -15.17
N GLY A 19 -4.23 4.77 -15.86
CA GLY A 19 -5.60 5.17 -16.15
C GLY A 19 -6.36 5.55 -14.87
N LYS A 20 -7.67 5.27 -14.87
CA LYS A 20 -8.60 5.53 -13.76
C LYS A 20 -9.35 4.28 -13.29
N GLY A 21 -8.99 3.11 -13.84
CA GLY A 21 -9.65 1.84 -13.59
C GLY A 21 -9.00 1.02 -12.47
N LEU A 22 -9.11 -0.30 -12.61
CA LEU A 22 -8.75 -1.31 -11.61
C LEU A 22 -7.35 -1.10 -10.99
N TRP A 23 -6.31 -0.99 -11.82
CA TRP A 23 -4.93 -0.92 -11.36
C TRP A 23 -4.59 0.40 -10.67
N ARG A 24 -5.19 1.49 -11.14
CA ARG A 24 -5.12 2.77 -10.43
C ARG A 24 -5.76 2.67 -9.05
N GLN A 25 -6.93 2.04 -8.96
CA GLN A 25 -7.61 1.87 -7.68
C GLN A 25 -6.79 1.00 -6.72
N ALA A 26 -6.16 -0.07 -7.21
CA ALA A 26 -5.29 -0.93 -6.41
C ALA A 26 -4.10 -0.16 -5.84
N HIS A 27 -3.38 0.60 -6.68
CA HIS A 27 -2.30 1.49 -6.24
C HIS A 27 -2.79 2.50 -5.18
N ASP A 28 -3.90 3.19 -5.45
CA ASP A 28 -4.40 4.22 -4.54
C ASP A 28 -4.90 3.65 -3.20
N ARG A 29 -5.39 2.40 -3.17
CA ARG A 29 -5.74 1.71 -1.91
C ARG A 29 -4.50 1.50 -1.04
N TYR A 30 -3.38 1.09 -1.63
CA TYR A 30 -2.13 0.93 -0.90
C TYR A 30 -1.65 2.28 -0.34
N VAL A 31 -1.60 3.32 -1.18
CA VAL A 31 -1.21 4.68 -0.74
C VAL A 31 -2.06 5.17 0.42
N ARG A 32 -3.39 5.01 0.33
CA ARG A 32 -4.30 5.41 1.43
C ARG A 32 -4.06 4.62 2.71
N GLY A 33 -3.75 3.33 2.61
CA GLY A 33 -3.39 2.51 3.76
C GLY A 33 -2.14 3.02 4.46
N LEU A 34 -1.11 3.38 3.68
CA LEU A 34 0.14 3.93 4.20
C LEU A 34 -0.04 5.33 4.81
N ASP A 35 -0.80 6.20 4.14
CA ASP A 35 -1.14 7.53 4.68
C ASP A 35 -1.86 7.39 6.03
N ARG A 36 -2.81 6.45 6.16
CA ARG A 36 -3.50 6.17 7.42
C ARG A 36 -2.55 5.60 8.48
N TYR A 37 -1.63 4.72 8.10
CA TYR A 37 -0.62 4.19 9.02
C TYR A 37 0.21 5.34 9.62
N HIS A 38 0.75 6.23 8.79
CA HIS A 38 1.53 7.38 9.26
C HIS A 38 0.71 8.32 10.17
N GLN A 39 -0.53 8.63 9.79
CA GLN A 39 -1.43 9.43 10.63
C GLN A 39 -1.69 8.81 12.00
N VAL A 40 -1.75 7.48 12.09
CA VAL A 40 -1.96 6.78 13.36
C VAL A 40 -0.72 6.91 14.24
N ILE A 41 0.48 6.65 13.70
CA ILE A 41 1.70 6.62 14.49
C ILE A 41 2.14 8.02 14.93
N ASP A 42 1.81 9.08 14.18
CA ASP A 42 2.05 10.48 14.57
C ASP A 42 1.36 10.85 15.91
N GLY A 43 0.37 10.07 16.35
CA GLY A 43 -0.31 10.24 17.63
C GLY A 43 0.23 9.39 18.79
N VAL A 44 1.33 8.65 18.59
CA VAL A 44 1.99 7.83 19.64
C VAL A 44 2.88 8.74 20.50
N LYS A 45 2.74 8.63 21.82
CA LYS A 45 3.45 9.49 22.79
C LYS A 45 4.76 8.90 23.32
N ASP A 46 4.90 7.58 23.23
CA ASP A 46 6.10 6.88 23.69
C ASP A 46 7.12 6.85 22.55
N ASP A 47 8.26 7.51 22.74
CA ASP A 47 9.30 7.67 21.70
C ASP A 47 9.90 6.33 21.25
N ALA A 48 10.01 5.35 22.16
CA ALA A 48 10.55 4.04 21.83
C ALA A 48 9.58 3.25 20.96
N ILE A 49 8.28 3.27 21.31
CA ILE A 49 7.23 2.66 20.49
C ILE A 49 7.11 3.37 19.15
N TYR A 50 7.11 4.71 19.14
CA TYR A 50 7.05 5.51 17.92
C TYR A 50 8.19 5.16 16.97
N SER A 51 9.43 5.12 17.47
CA SER A 51 10.61 4.78 16.66
C SER A 51 10.49 3.39 16.00
N GLN A 52 9.96 2.39 16.71
CA GLN A 52 9.75 1.05 16.15
C GLN A 52 8.66 1.03 15.07
N LEU A 53 7.60 1.82 15.24
CA LEU A 53 6.53 1.95 14.26
C LEU A 53 6.97 2.74 13.02
N VAL A 54 7.83 3.75 13.17
CA VAL A 54 8.44 4.47 12.05
C VAL A 54 9.24 3.49 11.17
N LEU A 55 10.07 2.63 11.75
CA LEU A 55 10.82 1.62 10.99
C LEU A 55 9.92 0.68 10.18
N ILE A 56 8.79 0.25 10.77
CA ILE A 56 7.79 -0.55 10.05
C ILE A 56 7.14 0.26 8.92
N GLY A 57 6.82 1.53 9.16
CA GLY A 57 6.27 2.45 8.17
C GLY A 57 7.22 2.66 6.99
N ASP A 58 8.51 2.85 7.25
CA ASP A 58 9.54 3.03 6.23
C ASP A 58 9.66 1.79 5.34
N GLU A 59 9.71 0.58 5.91
CA GLU A 59 9.71 -0.67 5.15
C GLU A 59 8.48 -0.81 4.23
N LEU A 60 7.31 -0.36 4.69
CA LEU A 60 6.08 -0.38 3.89
C LEU A 60 6.10 0.72 2.82
N ALA A 61 6.67 1.88 3.11
CA ALA A 61 6.81 2.97 2.17
C ALA A 61 7.78 2.62 1.02
N GLU A 62 8.85 1.87 1.31
CA GLU A 62 9.79 1.36 0.30
C GLU A 62 9.09 0.47 -0.75
N GLN A 63 7.98 -0.18 -0.40
CA GLN A 63 7.22 -1.02 -1.34
C GLN A 63 6.36 -0.23 -2.33
N LEU A 64 6.21 1.09 -2.18
CA LEU A 64 5.37 1.92 -3.06
C LEU A 64 5.78 1.82 -4.53
N ASP A 65 7.09 1.80 -4.80
CA ASP A 65 7.60 1.71 -6.17
C ASP A 65 7.30 0.32 -6.78
N THR A 66 7.42 -0.75 -5.97
CA THR A 66 7.01 -2.11 -6.36
C THR A 66 5.52 -2.17 -6.70
N VAL A 67 4.65 -1.62 -5.85
CA VAL A 67 3.20 -1.58 -6.09
C VAL A 67 2.86 -0.82 -7.37
N TYR A 68 3.51 0.34 -7.57
CA TYR A 68 3.35 1.13 -8.78
C TYR A 68 3.77 0.36 -10.03
N GLU A 69 4.94 -0.29 -10.02
CA GLU A 69 5.43 -1.03 -11.18
C GLU A 69 4.56 -2.26 -11.49
N LEU A 70 4.08 -2.98 -10.47
CA LEU A 70 3.12 -4.08 -10.67
C LEU A 70 1.83 -3.58 -11.31
N CYS A 71 1.27 -2.46 -10.84
CA CYS A 71 0.08 -1.87 -11.43
C CYS A 71 0.32 -1.37 -12.87
N ARG A 72 1.50 -0.80 -13.15
CA ARG A 72 1.87 -0.32 -14.50
C ARG A 72 2.02 -1.47 -15.49
N ARG A 73 2.72 -2.54 -15.09
CA ARG A 73 2.85 -3.77 -15.88
C ARG A 73 1.49 -4.41 -16.11
N ALA A 74 0.68 -4.54 -15.06
CA ALA A 74 -0.67 -5.07 -15.16
C ALA A 74 -1.56 -4.26 -16.11
N GLN A 75 -1.48 -2.93 -16.10
CA GLN A 75 -2.23 -2.10 -17.04
C GLN A 75 -1.76 -2.29 -18.50
N THR A 76 -0.50 -2.67 -18.69
CA THR A 76 0.06 -2.94 -20.02
C THR A 76 -0.33 -4.34 -20.53
N SER A 77 -0.23 -5.38 -19.70
CA SER A 77 -0.51 -6.77 -20.10
C SER A 77 -1.98 -7.17 -19.96
N HIS A 78 -2.69 -6.56 -19.01
CA HIS A 78 -4.09 -6.80 -18.67
C HIS A 78 -4.82 -5.46 -18.58
N PHE A 79 -4.88 -4.74 -19.71
CA PHE A 79 -5.52 -3.43 -19.79
C PHE A 79 -6.93 -3.46 -19.18
N SER A 80 -7.22 -2.47 -18.32
CA SER A 80 -8.55 -2.25 -17.75
C SER A 80 -8.83 -0.75 -17.60
N ASP A 81 -9.94 -0.30 -18.18
CA ASP A 81 -10.47 1.06 -18.02
C ASP A 81 -11.65 1.14 -17.02
N GLY A 82 -12.18 -0.02 -16.62
CA GLY A 82 -13.21 -0.18 -15.60
C GLY A 82 -12.71 -0.85 -14.33
N LEU A 83 -13.63 -1.44 -13.57
CA LEU A 83 -13.34 -2.19 -12.33
C LEU A 83 -13.42 -3.70 -12.51
N GLN A 84 -13.64 -4.17 -13.74
CA GLN A 84 -13.68 -5.59 -14.05
C GLN A 84 -12.26 -6.14 -14.10
N VAL A 85 -12.04 -7.30 -13.48
CA VAL A 85 -10.76 -8.00 -13.49
C VAL A 85 -10.59 -8.68 -14.85
N PRO A 86 -9.57 -8.32 -15.66
CA PRO A 86 -9.34 -8.97 -16.94
C PRO A 86 -9.00 -10.45 -16.79
N GLY A 87 -9.29 -11.24 -17.83
CA GLY A 87 -8.92 -12.66 -17.88
C GLY A 87 -7.42 -12.86 -17.65
N GLY A 88 -7.07 -13.88 -16.85
CA GLY A 88 -5.67 -14.17 -16.48
C GLY A 88 -5.10 -13.28 -15.36
N ALA A 89 -5.73 -12.16 -15.02
CA ALA A 89 -5.22 -11.21 -14.04
C ALA A 89 -5.70 -11.47 -12.60
N THR A 90 -6.53 -12.49 -12.37
CA THR A 90 -7.19 -12.76 -11.08
C THR A 90 -6.22 -12.88 -9.91
N LYS A 91 -5.13 -13.65 -10.09
CA LYS A 91 -4.14 -13.88 -9.02
C LYS A 91 -3.33 -12.62 -8.69
N LEU A 92 -2.96 -11.85 -9.72
CA LEU A 92 -2.27 -10.58 -9.56
C LEU A 92 -3.16 -9.56 -8.82
N HIS A 93 -4.38 -9.37 -9.30
CA HIS A 93 -5.34 -8.44 -8.68
C HIS A 93 -5.68 -8.83 -7.24
N SER A 94 -5.93 -10.12 -6.97
CA SER A 94 -6.27 -10.58 -5.62
C SER A 94 -5.10 -10.41 -4.66
N SER A 95 -3.86 -10.61 -5.10
CA SER A 95 -2.66 -10.43 -4.28
C SER A 95 -2.39 -8.96 -3.97
N LEU A 96 -2.54 -8.06 -4.96
CA LEU A 96 -2.48 -6.61 -4.73
C LEU A 96 -3.59 -6.13 -3.76
N SER A 97 -4.79 -6.67 -3.90
CA SER A 97 -5.90 -6.37 -2.99
C SER A 97 -5.63 -6.87 -1.56
N ARG A 98 -5.06 -8.08 -1.42
CA ARG A 98 -4.61 -8.60 -0.12
C ARG A 98 -3.55 -7.71 0.50
N ALA A 99 -2.54 -7.27 -0.25
CA ALA A 99 -1.51 -6.38 0.25
C ALA A 99 -2.10 -5.07 0.81
N ALA A 100 -3.03 -4.44 0.08
CA ALA A 100 -3.70 -3.23 0.55
C ALA A 100 -4.56 -3.46 1.82
N ASN A 101 -5.24 -4.61 1.90
CA ASN A 101 -6.02 -4.98 3.10
C ASN A 101 -5.12 -5.27 4.31
N HIS A 102 -4.02 -5.98 4.10
CA HIS A 102 -3.02 -6.20 5.14
C HIS A 102 -2.42 -4.88 5.64
N LEU A 103 -2.21 -3.91 4.75
CA LEU A 103 -1.72 -2.60 5.14
C LEU A 103 -2.75 -1.82 5.97
N ALA A 104 -4.03 -1.89 5.61
CA ALA A 104 -5.11 -1.32 6.43
C ALA A 104 -5.15 -1.96 7.83
N THR A 105 -5.08 -3.29 7.93
CA THR A 105 -5.03 -3.98 9.23
C THR A 105 -3.73 -3.75 10.01
N THR A 106 -2.63 -3.41 9.32
CA THR A 106 -1.38 -2.97 9.95
C THR A 106 -1.57 -1.60 10.62
N ALA A 107 -2.28 -0.67 9.96
CA ALA A 107 -2.63 0.62 10.54
C ALA A 107 -3.60 0.49 11.72
N GLU A 108 -4.57 -0.42 11.65
CA GLU A 108 -5.44 -0.75 12.79
C GLU A 108 -4.64 -1.34 13.97
N ALA A 109 -3.72 -2.27 13.71
CA ALA A 109 -2.85 -2.80 14.75
C ALA A 109 -1.99 -1.70 15.42
N ALA A 110 -1.44 -0.78 14.62
CA ALA A 110 -0.71 0.37 15.16
C ALA A 110 -1.61 1.29 16.00
N ALA A 111 -2.89 1.43 15.63
CA ALA A 111 -3.86 2.18 16.43
C ALA A 111 -4.13 1.50 17.77
N MET A 112 -4.21 0.16 17.80
CA MET A 112 -4.34 -0.60 19.05
C MET A 112 -3.12 -0.43 19.95
N VAL A 113 -1.90 -0.42 19.40
CA VAL A 113 -0.67 -0.11 20.15
C VAL A 113 -0.77 1.31 20.74
N ARG A 114 -1.14 2.31 19.93
CA ARG A 114 -1.32 3.70 20.38
C ARG A 114 -2.30 3.83 21.53
N LEU A 115 -3.38 3.03 21.54
CA LEU A 115 -4.40 3.02 22.59
C LEU A 115 -4.00 2.19 23.83
N GLY A 116 -2.83 1.54 23.82
CA GLY A 116 -2.40 0.66 24.92
C GLY A 116 -3.11 -0.70 24.96
N HIS A 117 -3.74 -1.11 23.85
CA HIS A 117 -4.50 -2.35 23.71
C HIS A 117 -3.88 -3.33 22.69
N GLY A 118 -2.65 -3.08 22.26
CA GLY A 118 -1.98 -3.86 21.23
C GLY A 118 -0.49 -3.97 21.45
N GLU A 119 0.14 -4.87 20.69
CA GLU A 119 1.56 -5.17 20.77
C GLU A 119 2.28 -4.83 19.46
N LEU A 120 3.52 -4.35 19.55
CA LEU A 120 4.37 -4.09 18.38
C LEU A 120 4.54 -5.33 17.51
N LEU A 121 4.61 -6.53 18.12
CA LEU A 121 4.69 -7.79 17.38
C LEU A 121 3.47 -8.03 16.48
N ALA A 122 2.27 -7.59 16.89
CA ALA A 122 1.09 -7.70 16.05
C ALA A 122 1.19 -6.80 14.81
N VAL A 123 1.71 -5.57 14.97
CA VAL A 123 1.96 -4.64 13.85
C VAL A 123 2.98 -5.23 12.88
N ARG A 124 4.10 -5.73 13.41
CA ARG A 124 5.16 -6.37 12.62
C ARG A 124 4.63 -7.54 11.79
N ARG A 125 3.90 -8.48 12.42
CA ARG A 125 3.30 -9.62 11.71
C ARG A 125 2.38 -9.20 10.57
N ARG A 126 1.59 -8.13 10.74
CA ARG A 126 0.72 -7.61 9.68
C ARG A 126 1.51 -6.95 8.55
N ALA A 127 2.57 -6.22 8.88
CA ALA A 127 3.48 -5.66 7.88
C ALA A 127 4.18 -6.76 7.05
N ASP A 128 4.56 -7.87 7.68
CA ASP A 128 5.13 -9.02 6.97
C ASP A 128 4.11 -9.65 5.99
N GLN A 129 2.84 -9.76 6.38
CA GLN A 129 1.76 -10.20 5.48
C GLN A 129 1.56 -9.27 4.27
N VAL A 130 1.81 -7.96 4.41
CA VAL A 130 1.83 -7.04 3.26
C VAL A 130 2.92 -7.44 2.28
N LYS A 131 4.14 -7.64 2.78
CA LYS A 131 5.32 -8.01 1.97
C LYS A 131 5.11 -9.36 1.28
N GLU A 132 4.56 -10.34 1.98
CA GLU A 132 4.20 -11.65 1.41
C GLU A 132 3.18 -11.52 0.27
N ALA A 133 2.12 -10.74 0.46
CA ALA A 133 1.11 -10.53 -0.58
C ALA A 133 1.67 -9.78 -1.81
N LEU A 134 2.63 -8.88 -1.62
CA LEU A 134 3.33 -8.21 -2.72
C LEU A 134 4.30 -9.14 -3.45
N LYS A 135 4.93 -10.07 -2.74
CA LYS A 135 5.71 -11.14 -3.35
C LYS A 135 4.82 -12.03 -4.21
N ASP A 136 3.67 -12.48 -3.70
CA ASP A 136 2.68 -13.25 -4.46
C ASP A 136 2.20 -12.52 -5.73
N ALA A 137 2.00 -11.21 -5.62
CA ALA A 137 1.62 -10.37 -6.75
C ALA A 137 2.74 -10.30 -7.80
N SER A 138 4.00 -10.17 -7.36
CA SER A 138 5.16 -10.17 -8.25
C SER A 138 5.32 -11.49 -8.99
N ASP A 139 5.16 -12.62 -8.28
CA ASP A 139 5.21 -13.97 -8.86
C ASP A 139 4.06 -14.21 -9.86
N ALA A 140 2.92 -13.53 -9.69
CA ALA A 140 1.77 -13.59 -10.59
C ALA A 140 1.83 -12.60 -11.77
N ALA A 141 2.83 -11.71 -11.81
CA ALA A 141 3.03 -10.72 -12.87
C ALA A 141 4.04 -11.18 -13.94
N VAL A 142 4.56 -12.41 -13.81
CA VAL A 142 5.47 -13.09 -14.76
C VAL A 142 4.67 -13.78 -15.86
#